data_AF-A0A2V2UHX5-F1
#
_entry.id   AF-A0A2V2UHX5-F1
#
_cell.length_a   1.000
_cell.length_b   1.000
_cell.length_c   1.000
_cell.angle_alpha   90.00
_cell.angle_beta   90.00
_cell.angle_gamma   90.00
#
_symmetry.space_group_name_H-M   'P 1'
#
loop_
_entity.id
_entity.type
_entity.pdbx_description
1 polymer ?
#
loop_
_entity_poly.entity_id
_entity_poly.type
_entity_poly.pdbx_seq_one_letter_code
_entity_poly.pdbx_strand_id
1 'polypeptide(L)'
;MVCLTGKSWPLLRWCTTMEGNVILMVQTRMPWWVTRHLDVLGAMCARLISTKRFQFLVVVVGQAWSYCCSSAPGFILARFCFYSKCWWFPAFGQFSQAAYGSASILPVSYLLLWMPGSRGLKTCTGYAILNANYLKKRPDGHCPVLFLGENDFCAHEFIIDLRPSKKKTAQIEAEDVAKRLMDYGLHSPTLAFPVAGTLMTETTESESKRELDRLADALISIRTEIASIEKGEESTTNNVLKNAPHTAKCVTSDDWDRPYTRKTAAFPSSHSYTEKFWPSVGRIDGTYGDRNLMCSCALTNFCE
;
A
#
# COMPACT_ATOMS: atom_id res chain seq x y z
N MET A 1 -33.92 -30.37 -9.92
CA MET A 1 -34.72 -29.98 -11.11
C MET A 1 -34.76 -28.44 -11.09
N VAL A 2 -34.12 -27.65 -11.96
CA VAL A 2 -33.52 -27.81 -13.28
C VAL A 2 -32.01 -27.47 -13.21
N CYS A 3 -31.20 -28.29 -13.86
CA CYS A 3 -29.77 -28.11 -14.02
C CYS A 3 -29.53 -27.09 -15.15
N LEU A 4 -28.83 -25.98 -14.90
CA LEU A 4 -28.27 -25.12 -15.95
C LEU A 4 -26.76 -25.12 -15.80
N THR A 5 -26.13 -26.09 -16.47
CA THR A 5 -24.70 -26.23 -16.64
C THR A 5 -24.15 -25.18 -17.61
N GLY A 6 -22.99 -24.60 -17.26
CA GLY A 6 -22.05 -24.00 -18.22
C GLY A 6 -22.37 -22.59 -18.73
N LYS A 7 -21.83 -21.56 -18.06
CA LYS A 7 -21.58 -20.24 -18.67
C LYS A 7 -20.10 -19.88 -18.52
N SER A 8 -19.35 -20.06 -19.60
CA SER A 8 -17.97 -19.58 -19.74
C SER A 8 -17.98 -18.10 -20.16
N TRP A 9 -17.23 -17.29 -19.43
CA TRP A 9 -17.04 -15.85 -19.68
C TRP A 9 -15.80 -15.62 -20.58
N PRO A 10 -15.71 -14.52 -21.34
CA PRO A 10 -14.67 -14.34 -22.36
C PRO A 10 -13.27 -14.24 -21.73
N LEU A 11 -12.35 -15.05 -22.24
CA LEU A 11 -10.92 -14.99 -21.94
C LEU A 11 -10.22 -14.14 -22.99
N LEU A 12 -9.57 -13.06 -22.58
CA LEU A 12 -8.55 -12.40 -23.40
C LEU A 12 -7.29 -13.28 -23.41
N ARG A 13 -6.83 -13.69 -24.59
CA ARG A 13 -5.55 -14.39 -24.75
C ARG A 13 -4.63 -13.62 -25.67
N TRP A 14 -3.40 -13.46 -25.23
CA TRP A 14 -2.28 -12.97 -26.03
C TRP A 14 -1.60 -14.20 -26.66
N CYS A 15 -1.38 -14.17 -27.98
CA CYS A 15 -0.61 -15.19 -28.65
C CYS A 15 0.50 -14.52 -29.46
N THR A 16 1.75 -14.84 -29.14
CA THR A 16 2.91 -14.51 -29.96
C THR A 16 3.09 -15.60 -31.01
N THR A 17 3.28 -15.21 -32.28
CA THR A 17 3.71 -16.14 -33.34
C THR A 17 5.24 -16.07 -33.48
N MET A 18 5.85 -17.12 -34.05
CA MET A 18 7.31 -17.30 -34.12
C MET A 18 8.09 -16.24 -34.93
N GLU A 19 7.41 -15.24 -35.53
CA GLU A 19 8.05 -14.17 -36.33
C GLU A 19 7.91 -12.77 -35.69
N GLY A 20 7.60 -12.68 -34.40
CA GLY A 20 7.72 -11.41 -33.64
C GLY A 20 6.58 -10.41 -33.82
N ASN A 21 5.47 -10.78 -34.46
CA ASN A 21 4.25 -9.97 -34.50
C ASN A 21 3.28 -10.39 -33.38
N VAL A 22 2.74 -9.41 -32.63
CA VAL A 22 1.73 -9.64 -31.59
C VAL A 22 0.34 -9.50 -32.20
N ILE A 23 -0.42 -10.59 -32.23
CA ILE A 23 -1.82 -10.58 -32.69
C ILE A 23 -2.73 -10.64 -31.47
N LEU A 24 -3.62 -9.65 -31.34
CA LEU A 24 -4.67 -9.65 -30.33
C LEU A 24 -5.88 -10.43 -30.86
N MET A 25 -6.15 -11.61 -30.30
CA MET A 25 -7.36 -12.36 -30.61
C MET A 25 -8.36 -12.23 -29.47
N VAL A 26 -9.50 -11.59 -29.76
CA VAL A 26 -10.63 -11.50 -28.82
C VAL A 26 -11.68 -12.51 -29.27
N GLN A 27 -11.80 -13.62 -28.54
CA GLN A 27 -12.84 -14.61 -28.79
C GLN A 27 -14.07 -14.29 -27.94
N THR A 28 -15.14 -13.82 -28.57
CA THR A 28 -16.43 -13.67 -27.91
C THR A 28 -17.43 -14.67 -28.47
N ARG A 29 -18.14 -15.35 -27.58
CA ARG A 29 -19.38 -16.07 -27.92
C ARG A 29 -20.50 -15.22 -27.31
N MET A 30 -21.01 -14.27 -28.08
CA MET A 30 -22.06 -13.36 -27.59
C MET A 30 -23.39 -13.60 -28.30
N PRO A 31 -24.52 -13.58 -27.57
CA PRO A 31 -25.85 -13.66 -28.17
C PRO A 31 -26.18 -12.37 -28.95
N TRP A 32 -26.98 -12.53 -30.01
CA TRP A 32 -27.30 -11.56 -31.08
C TRP A 32 -27.88 -10.18 -30.68
N TRP A 33 -28.16 -9.94 -29.39
CA TRP A 33 -28.72 -8.68 -28.89
C TRP A 33 -27.66 -7.74 -28.30
N VAL A 34 -26.43 -8.22 -28.06
CA VAL A 34 -25.30 -7.41 -27.58
C VAL A 34 -24.63 -6.61 -28.72
N THR A 35 -24.84 -7.01 -29.98
CA THR A 35 -24.29 -6.33 -31.17
C THR A 35 -24.80 -4.91 -31.37
N ARG A 36 -25.96 -4.53 -30.82
CA ARG A 36 -26.54 -3.19 -31.00
C ARG A 36 -25.88 -2.06 -30.20
N HIS A 37 -25.01 -2.38 -29.23
CA HIS A 37 -24.31 -1.37 -28.43
C HIS A 37 -22.80 -1.26 -28.73
N LEU A 38 -22.30 -2.01 -29.72
CA LEU A 38 -20.88 -2.03 -30.10
C LEU A 38 -20.46 -0.99 -31.13
N ASP A 39 -21.40 -0.24 -31.73
CA ASP A 39 -21.07 0.84 -32.68
C ASP A 39 -20.23 1.96 -32.02
N VAL A 40 -20.40 2.19 -30.71
CA VAL A 40 -19.65 3.20 -29.96
C VAL A 40 -18.24 2.72 -29.59
N LEU A 41 -18.06 1.42 -29.33
CA LEU A 41 -16.77 0.81 -29.00
C LEU A 41 -15.90 0.56 -30.25
N GLY A 42 -16.52 0.17 -31.37
CA GLY A 42 -15.84 0.02 -32.66
C GLY A 42 -15.29 1.34 -33.19
N ALA A 43 -16.02 2.44 -33.02
CA ALA A 43 -15.58 3.77 -33.46
C ALA A 43 -14.40 4.35 -32.65
N MET A 44 -14.30 4.02 -31.35
CA MET A 44 -13.17 4.47 -30.51
C MET A 44 -11.86 3.72 -30.83
N CYS A 45 -11.94 2.41 -31.12
CA CYS A 45 -10.76 1.62 -31.50
C CYS A 45 -10.22 2.00 -32.88
N ALA A 46 -11.09 2.36 -33.83
CA ALA A 46 -10.68 2.77 -35.18
C ALA A 46 -9.93 4.12 -35.23
N ARG A 47 -10.21 5.06 -34.30
CA ARG A 47 -9.51 6.36 -34.25
C ARG A 47 -8.11 6.30 -33.63
N LEU A 48 -7.76 5.22 -32.93
CA LEU A 48 -6.45 5.04 -32.29
C LEU A 48 -5.37 4.46 -33.23
N ILE A 49 -5.72 4.07 -34.46
CA ILE A 49 -4.82 3.34 -35.37
C ILE A 49 -4.68 4.13 -36.68
N SER A 50 -4.03 5.29 -36.62
CA SER A 50 -3.51 6.00 -37.79
C SER A 50 -2.12 6.56 -37.50
N THR A 51 -1.21 5.66 -37.12
CA THR A 51 0.22 5.95 -37.14
C THR A 51 0.93 4.83 -37.90
N LYS A 52 1.55 5.21 -39.02
CA LYS A 52 2.04 4.45 -40.18
C LYS A 52 3.00 3.25 -39.96
N ARG A 53 2.84 2.40 -38.94
CA ARG A 53 3.73 1.22 -38.75
C ARG A 53 3.10 -0.09 -38.28
N PHE A 54 1.78 -0.19 -38.14
CA PHE A 54 1.12 -1.46 -37.80
C PHE A 54 -0.11 -1.69 -38.66
N GLN A 55 -0.15 -2.80 -39.39
CA GLN A 55 -1.38 -3.32 -39.99
C GLN A 55 -2.05 -4.24 -38.98
N PHE A 56 -3.19 -3.82 -38.43
CA PHE A 56 -4.03 -4.68 -37.60
C PHE A 56 -5.19 -5.20 -38.46
N LEU A 57 -5.27 -6.53 -38.63
CA LEU A 57 -6.43 -7.19 -39.22
C LEU A 57 -7.36 -7.62 -38.07
N VAL A 58 -8.52 -6.95 -37.96
CA VAL A 58 -9.58 -7.40 -37.04
C VAL A 58 -10.32 -8.54 -37.71
N VAL A 59 -10.02 -9.79 -37.32
CA VAL A 59 -10.77 -10.96 -37.77
C VAL A 59 -11.83 -11.29 -36.73
N VAL A 60 -13.11 -11.06 -37.07
CA VAL A 60 -14.25 -11.56 -36.30
C VAL A 60 -14.40 -13.05 -36.62
N VAL A 61 -13.74 -13.92 -35.85
CA VAL A 61 -13.81 -15.37 -36.06
C VAL A 61 -15.08 -15.94 -35.40
N GLY A 62 -16.16 -16.08 -36.18
CA GLY A 62 -17.14 -17.13 -35.90
C GLY A 62 -16.53 -18.46 -36.29
N GLN A 63 -16.22 -19.32 -35.31
CA GLN A 63 -15.67 -20.70 -35.45
C GLN A 63 -14.44 -20.82 -36.41
N ALA A 64 -13.28 -21.16 -35.85
CA ALA A 64 -12.03 -21.25 -36.59
C ALA A 64 -12.12 -22.16 -37.83
N TRP A 65 -11.87 -21.58 -39.01
CA TRP A 65 -11.53 -22.31 -40.23
C TRP A 65 -10.03 -22.12 -40.45
N SER A 66 -9.26 -23.21 -40.44
CA SER A 66 -7.89 -23.19 -40.97
C SER A 66 -7.91 -23.82 -42.35
N TYR A 67 -7.57 -23.03 -43.37
CA TYR A 67 -7.28 -23.52 -44.71
C TYR A 67 -5.93 -24.22 -44.70
N CYS A 68 -5.93 -25.53 -44.96
CA CYS A 68 -4.71 -26.25 -45.32
C CYS A 68 -4.62 -26.22 -46.85
N CYS A 69 -3.69 -25.42 -47.39
CA CYS A 69 -3.47 -25.31 -48.82
C CYS A 69 -2.43 -26.38 -49.21
N SER A 70 -2.88 -27.54 -49.68
CA SER A 70 -2.01 -28.51 -50.37
C SER A 70 -2.09 -28.28 -51.87
N SER A 71 -0.94 -28.01 -52.49
CA SER A 71 -0.77 -27.78 -53.92
C SER A 71 -1.01 -29.06 -54.75
N ALA A 72 -2.13 -29.11 -55.47
CA ALA A 72 -2.30 -29.92 -56.69
C ALA A 72 -3.44 -29.34 -57.56
N PRO A 73 -3.32 -29.35 -58.90
CA PRO A 73 -4.29 -28.69 -59.78
C PRO A 73 -5.50 -29.60 -60.05
N GLY A 74 -6.69 -29.13 -59.70
CA GLY A 74 -7.97 -29.75 -60.06
C GLY A 74 -8.89 -29.99 -58.86
N PHE A 75 -9.97 -29.21 -58.80
CA PHE A 75 -11.18 -29.40 -57.98
C PHE A 75 -10.98 -29.73 -56.48
N ILE A 76 -11.09 -28.69 -55.64
CA ILE A 76 -11.14 -28.82 -54.18
C ILE A 76 -12.60 -29.04 -53.74
N LEU A 77 -12.91 -30.27 -53.30
CA LEU A 77 -14.07 -30.57 -52.47
C LEU A 77 -13.56 -30.78 -51.04
N ALA A 78 -13.70 -29.77 -50.18
CA ALA A 78 -13.20 -29.82 -48.80
C ALA A 78 -14.11 -30.71 -47.94
N ARG A 79 -13.62 -31.90 -47.55
CA ARG A 79 -14.21 -32.71 -46.47
C ARG A 79 -13.78 -32.15 -45.12
N PHE A 80 -14.75 -31.79 -44.29
CA PHE A 80 -14.54 -31.34 -42.91
C PHE A 80 -14.18 -32.52 -41.99
N CYS A 81 -13.00 -32.46 -41.37
CA CYS A 81 -12.60 -33.40 -40.32
C CYS A 81 -12.33 -32.60 -39.03
N PHE A 82 -13.14 -32.80 -38.00
CA PHE A 82 -13.00 -32.15 -36.69
C PHE A 82 -11.86 -32.81 -35.90
N TYR A 83 -10.74 -32.11 -35.70
CA TYR A 83 -9.71 -32.51 -34.73
C TYR A 83 -9.91 -31.75 -33.41
N SER A 84 -10.59 -32.39 -32.46
CA SER A 84 -10.68 -31.94 -31.07
C SER A 84 -9.43 -32.39 -30.29
N LYS A 85 -8.35 -31.62 -30.37
CA LYS A 85 -7.24 -31.69 -29.39
C LYS A 85 -7.05 -30.32 -28.76
N CYS A 86 -7.94 -29.96 -27.84
CA CYS A 86 -7.69 -28.89 -26.88
C CYS A 86 -6.58 -29.37 -25.94
N TRP A 87 -5.50 -28.61 -25.87
CA TRP A 87 -4.40 -28.78 -24.93
C TRP A 87 -4.94 -28.78 -23.49
N TRP A 88 -4.83 -29.93 -22.83
CA TRP A 88 -5.21 -30.11 -21.43
C TRP A 88 -4.08 -29.54 -20.56
N PHE A 89 -4.16 -28.25 -20.23
CA PHE A 89 -3.33 -27.72 -19.14
C PHE A 89 -3.91 -28.23 -17.81
N PRO A 90 -3.10 -28.73 -16.87
CA PRO A 90 -3.58 -29.12 -15.55
C PRO A 90 -4.15 -27.88 -14.85
N ALA A 91 -5.33 -28.02 -14.23
CA ALA A 91 -5.87 -26.96 -13.40
C ALA A 91 -4.89 -26.73 -12.23
N PHE A 92 -4.43 -25.48 -12.04
CA PHE A 92 -3.48 -25.06 -11.00
C PHE A 92 -4.02 -25.22 -9.55
N GLY A 93 -5.08 -25.98 -9.32
CA GLY A 93 -5.73 -26.16 -8.02
C GLY A 93 -6.62 -24.99 -7.61
N GLN A 94 -7.14 -25.07 -6.38
CA GLN A 94 -7.92 -24.01 -5.73
C GLN A 94 -7.11 -23.42 -4.57
N PHE A 95 -6.85 -22.11 -4.59
CA PHE A 95 -6.11 -21.38 -3.55
C PHE A 95 -7.03 -20.69 -2.52
N SER A 96 -8.33 -20.62 -2.81
CA SER A 96 -9.32 -19.93 -1.98
C SER A 96 -10.61 -20.74 -1.91
N GLN A 97 -11.32 -20.66 -0.77
CA GLN A 97 -12.57 -21.39 -0.54
C GLN A 97 -13.69 -20.92 -1.49
N ALA A 98 -13.74 -19.64 -1.82
CA ALA A 98 -14.66 -19.06 -2.80
C ALA A 98 -13.91 -18.67 -4.08
N ALA A 99 -14.58 -18.79 -5.23
CA ALA A 99 -13.98 -18.59 -6.55
C ALA A 99 -13.34 -17.19 -6.76
N TYR A 100 -13.83 -16.17 -6.05
CA TYR A 100 -13.34 -14.80 -6.12
C TYR A 100 -12.90 -14.26 -4.75
N GLY A 101 -12.64 -15.15 -3.78
CA GLY A 101 -12.35 -14.78 -2.40
C GLY A 101 -13.44 -13.88 -1.81
N SER A 102 -13.02 -12.77 -1.19
CA SER A 102 -13.90 -11.75 -0.62
C SER A 102 -14.47 -10.83 -1.71
N ALA A 103 -15.37 -11.35 -2.54
CA ALA A 103 -15.90 -10.61 -3.70
C ALA A 103 -16.59 -9.28 -3.32
N SER A 104 -17.14 -9.18 -2.10
CA SER A 104 -17.86 -7.99 -1.62
C SER A 104 -17.01 -6.73 -1.49
N ILE A 105 -15.68 -6.86 -1.36
CA ILE A 105 -14.77 -5.70 -1.21
C ILE A 105 -14.19 -5.21 -2.54
N LEU A 106 -14.32 -5.99 -3.62
CA LEU A 106 -13.83 -5.59 -4.96
C LEU A 106 -14.40 -4.26 -5.48
N PRO A 107 -15.66 -3.88 -5.19
CA PRO A 107 -16.19 -2.57 -5.58
C PRO A 107 -15.37 -1.39 -5.03
N VAL A 108 -14.66 -1.54 -3.90
CA VAL A 108 -13.82 -0.46 -3.34
C VAL A 108 -12.69 -0.10 -4.31
N SER A 109 -11.89 -1.08 -4.72
CA SER A 109 -10.81 -0.85 -5.69
C SER A 109 -11.34 -0.45 -7.06
N TYR A 110 -12.49 -1.01 -7.49
CA TYR A 110 -13.12 -0.61 -8.74
C TYR A 110 -13.47 0.88 -8.74
N LEU A 111 -14.10 1.38 -7.68
CA LEU A 111 -14.47 2.79 -7.56
C LEU A 111 -13.23 3.70 -7.42
N LEU A 112 -12.20 3.27 -6.69
CA LEU A 112 -10.93 4.00 -6.57
C LEU A 112 -10.22 4.16 -7.93
N LEU A 113 -10.34 3.20 -8.83
CA LEU A 113 -9.82 3.31 -10.20
C LEU A 113 -10.74 4.13 -11.11
N TRP A 114 -12.05 3.94 -10.96
CA TRP A 114 -13.05 4.50 -11.87
C TRP A 114 -13.28 6.00 -11.65
N MET A 115 -13.40 6.47 -10.41
CA MET A 115 -13.77 7.86 -10.12
C MET A 115 -12.68 8.88 -10.51
N PRO A 116 -11.38 8.69 -10.20
CA PRO A 116 -10.34 9.65 -10.59
C PRO A 116 -9.98 9.55 -12.09
N GLY A 117 -10.22 8.39 -12.70
CA GLY A 117 -9.78 8.08 -14.06
C GLY A 117 -8.26 8.09 -14.22
N SER A 118 -7.76 7.87 -15.44
CA SER A 118 -6.31 7.74 -15.70
C SER A 118 -5.50 8.97 -15.30
N ARG A 119 -6.05 10.19 -15.50
CA ARG A 119 -5.39 11.45 -15.14
C ARG A 119 -5.38 11.67 -13.63
N GLY A 120 -6.46 11.33 -12.93
CA GLY A 120 -6.52 11.38 -11.47
C GLY A 120 -5.53 10.40 -10.84
N LEU A 121 -5.48 9.15 -11.31
CA LEU A 121 -4.51 8.15 -10.83
C LEU A 121 -3.06 8.62 -11.00
N LYS A 122 -2.70 9.18 -12.16
CA LYS A 122 -1.37 9.79 -12.36
C LYS A 122 -1.10 10.92 -11.36
N THR A 123 -2.11 11.73 -11.06
CA THR A 123 -2.00 12.84 -10.10
C THR A 123 -1.80 12.32 -8.69
N CYS A 124 -2.55 11.31 -8.27
CA CYS A 124 -2.39 10.63 -6.98
C CYS A 124 -0.96 10.13 -6.80
N THR A 125 -0.43 9.35 -7.74
CA THR A 125 0.97 8.88 -7.66
C THR A 125 1.98 10.03 -7.60
N GLY A 126 1.75 11.10 -8.36
CA GLY A 126 2.60 12.30 -8.31
C GLY A 126 2.61 12.97 -6.93
N TYR A 127 1.45 13.11 -6.31
CA TYR A 127 1.32 13.68 -4.96
C TYR A 127 1.90 12.78 -3.88
N ALA A 128 1.75 11.46 -3.97
CA ALA A 128 2.38 10.54 -3.01
C ALA A 128 3.92 10.70 -2.99
N ILE A 129 4.54 10.79 -4.17
CA ILE A 129 5.99 11.01 -4.30
C ILE A 129 6.37 12.42 -3.81
N LEU A 130 5.58 13.44 -4.18
CA LEU A 130 5.81 14.82 -3.75
C LEU A 130 5.75 14.95 -2.23
N ASN A 131 4.72 14.38 -1.59
CA ASN A 131 4.50 14.45 -0.15
C ASN A 131 5.62 13.77 0.62
N ALA A 132 6.08 12.60 0.17
CA ALA A 132 7.21 11.90 0.77
C ALA A 132 8.49 12.75 0.70
N ASN A 133 8.82 13.31 -0.47
CA ASN A 133 10.01 14.15 -0.64
C ASN A 133 9.91 15.49 0.09
N TYR A 134 8.70 16.06 0.21
CA TYR A 134 8.44 17.23 1.02
C TYR A 134 8.74 16.95 2.50
N LEU A 135 8.13 15.89 3.05
CA LEU A 135 8.32 15.51 4.44
C LEU A 135 9.77 15.12 4.73
N LYS A 136 10.47 14.51 3.78
CA LYS A 136 11.90 14.21 3.87
C LYS A 136 12.76 15.49 3.93
N LYS A 137 12.41 16.52 3.15
CA LYS A 137 13.21 17.75 3.01
C LYS A 137 12.99 18.77 4.13
N ARG A 138 11.84 18.76 4.80
CA ARG A 138 11.55 19.74 5.86
C ARG A 138 12.39 19.56 7.14
N PRO A 139 12.55 18.35 7.71
CA PRO A 139 13.39 18.09 8.88
C PRO A 139 14.86 17.86 8.48
N ASP A 140 15.30 18.35 7.31
CA ASP A 140 16.65 18.11 6.79
C ASP A 140 17.71 18.56 7.80
N GLY A 141 18.69 17.69 8.07
CA GLY A 141 19.67 17.84 9.14
C GLY A 141 19.27 17.29 10.52
N HIS A 142 17.98 17.12 10.81
CA HIS A 142 17.49 16.53 12.07
C HIS A 142 17.30 15.01 11.99
N CYS A 143 16.83 14.52 10.83
CA CYS A 143 16.50 13.11 10.60
C CYS A 143 17.30 12.57 9.40
N PRO A 144 18.41 11.85 9.61
CA PRO A 144 19.18 11.30 8.50
C PRO A 144 18.36 10.23 7.76
N VAL A 145 18.38 10.28 6.44
CA VAL A 145 17.64 9.37 5.57
C VAL A 145 18.57 8.29 5.04
N LEU A 146 18.17 7.03 5.12
CA LEU A 146 19.07 5.90 4.92
C LEU A 146 19.37 5.59 3.44
N PHE A 147 18.34 5.65 2.59
CA PHE A 147 18.45 5.32 1.17
C PHE A 147 17.79 6.40 0.33
N LEU A 148 18.51 6.87 -0.68
CA LEU A 148 18.03 7.85 -1.65
C LEU A 148 18.40 7.38 -3.06
N GLY A 149 17.57 7.73 -4.03
CA GLY A 149 17.84 7.53 -5.44
C GLY A 149 18.70 8.65 -6.02
N GLU A 150 18.67 8.77 -7.34
CA GLU A 150 19.34 9.85 -8.06
C GLU A 150 18.83 11.24 -7.62
N ASN A 151 19.74 12.21 -7.58
CA ASN A 151 19.46 13.60 -7.17
C ASN A 151 18.84 13.72 -5.77
N ASP A 152 19.16 12.79 -4.87
CA ASP A 152 18.68 12.73 -3.49
C ASP A 152 17.15 12.61 -3.34
N PHE A 153 16.42 12.13 -4.35
CA PHE A 153 14.97 11.90 -4.22
C PHE A 153 14.63 10.50 -3.71
N CYS A 154 13.52 10.37 -2.98
CA CYS A 154 12.88 9.10 -2.67
C CYS A 154 11.63 8.88 -3.52
N ALA A 155 11.02 7.69 -3.43
CA ALA A 155 9.76 7.38 -4.09
C ALA A 155 8.57 7.89 -3.24
N HIS A 156 7.59 7.03 -2.94
CA HIS A 156 6.42 7.35 -2.11
C HIS A 156 6.68 7.19 -0.60
N GLU A 157 7.86 6.70 -0.23
CA GLU A 157 8.27 6.46 1.16
C GLU A 157 9.78 6.71 1.33
N PHE A 158 10.23 6.83 2.57
CA PHE A 158 11.64 6.92 2.94
C PHE A 158 11.90 6.39 4.35
N ILE A 159 13.17 6.10 4.66
CA ILE A 159 13.58 5.52 5.95
C ILE A 159 14.42 6.51 6.74
N ILE A 160 13.98 6.81 7.96
CA ILE A 160 14.69 7.63 8.95
C ILE A 160 15.60 6.72 9.78
N ASP A 161 16.91 7.02 9.78
CA ASP A 161 17.90 6.27 10.53
C ASP A 161 18.07 6.81 11.96
N LEU A 162 17.53 6.07 12.93
CA LEU A 162 17.64 6.40 14.36
C LEU A 162 18.75 5.62 15.08
N ARG A 163 19.45 4.71 14.39
CA ARG A 163 20.53 3.90 14.97
C ARG A 163 21.68 4.75 15.54
N PRO A 164 22.04 5.91 14.95
CA PRO A 164 23.03 6.80 15.55
C PRO A 164 22.65 7.25 16.97
N SER A 165 21.37 7.51 17.24
CA SER A 165 20.89 7.95 18.57
C SER A 165 21.06 6.87 19.64
N LYS A 166 20.95 5.59 19.27
CA LYS A 166 21.27 4.46 20.17
C LYS A 166 22.76 4.38 20.49
N LYS A 167 23.63 4.62 19.50
CA LYS A 167 25.08 4.48 19.63
C LYS A 167 25.76 5.70 20.26
N LYS A 168 25.24 6.90 20.04
CA LYS A 168 25.85 8.18 20.43
C LYS A 168 25.34 8.69 21.79
N THR A 169 25.47 7.90 22.85
CA THR A 169 25.19 8.27 24.27
C THR A 169 23.74 8.37 24.73
N ALA A 170 22.76 8.72 23.88
CA ALA A 170 21.38 8.91 24.36
C ALA A 170 20.62 7.61 24.71
N GLN A 171 21.11 6.44 24.29
CA GLN A 171 20.46 5.14 24.48
C GLN A 171 18.99 5.10 24.01
N ILE A 172 18.63 5.95 23.06
CA ILE A 172 17.28 6.03 22.49
C ILE A 172 17.13 5.02 21.36
N GLU A 173 16.04 4.27 21.39
CA GLU A 173 15.68 3.29 20.37
C GLU A 173 14.57 3.82 19.46
N ALA A 174 14.40 3.22 18.28
CA ALA A 174 13.33 3.60 17.36
C ALA A 174 11.93 3.41 18.00
N GLU A 175 11.78 2.45 18.92
CA GLU A 175 10.54 2.27 19.66
C GLU A 175 10.25 3.46 20.59
N ASP A 176 11.25 4.08 21.21
CA ASP A 176 11.05 5.25 22.07
C ASP A 176 10.44 6.42 21.27
N VAL A 177 10.96 6.66 20.06
CA VAL A 177 10.41 7.67 19.14
C VAL A 177 9.00 7.29 18.71
N ALA A 178 8.76 6.02 18.38
CA ALA A 178 7.44 5.50 18.00
C ALA A 178 6.39 5.72 19.10
N LYS A 179 6.73 5.45 20.37
CA LYS A 179 5.83 5.71 21.49
C LYS A 179 5.67 7.19 21.76
N ARG A 180 6.74 7.98 21.65
CA ARG A 180 6.69 9.42 21.88
C ARG A 180 5.80 10.15 20.88
N LEU A 181 5.75 9.71 19.62
CA LEU A 181 4.81 10.25 18.63
C LEU A 181 3.33 10.16 19.07
N MET A 182 2.97 9.16 19.89
CA MET A 182 1.61 9.04 20.43
C MET A 182 1.26 10.24 21.33
N ASP A 183 2.22 10.79 22.06
CA ASP A 183 2.00 11.98 22.89
C ASP A 183 1.73 13.24 22.05
N TYR A 184 2.26 13.27 20.82
CA TYR A 184 1.99 14.28 19.80
C TYR A 184 0.68 14.02 19.02
N GLY A 185 -0.06 12.95 19.34
CA GLY A 185 -1.31 12.57 18.66
C GLY A 185 -1.08 11.90 17.30
N LEU A 186 0.09 11.31 17.08
CA LEU A 186 0.47 10.67 15.82
C LEU A 186 0.71 9.18 16.02
N HIS A 187 0.19 8.36 15.12
CA HIS A 187 0.61 6.97 15.03
C HIS A 187 2.03 6.90 14.47
N SER A 188 2.83 5.98 14.99
CA SER A 188 4.19 5.77 14.50
C SER A 188 4.19 5.31 13.03
N PRO A 189 5.18 5.74 12.23
CA PRO A 189 5.52 5.05 10.99
C PRO A 189 5.94 3.59 11.24
N THR A 190 6.14 2.84 10.16
CA THR A 190 6.57 1.43 10.21
C THR A 190 7.88 1.31 10.97
N LEU A 191 7.86 0.52 12.04
CA LEU A 191 8.97 0.38 12.97
C LEU A 191 9.87 -0.81 12.60
N ALA A 192 11.19 -0.58 12.61
CA ALA A 192 12.23 -1.62 12.53
C ALA A 192 12.20 -2.53 11.29
N PHE A 193 11.50 -2.12 10.23
CA PHE A 193 11.46 -2.80 8.94
C PHE A 193 11.53 -1.77 7.80
N PRO A 194 12.25 -2.05 6.70
CA PRO A 194 13.06 -3.25 6.42
C PRO A 194 14.39 -3.31 7.18
N VAL A 195 14.76 -2.22 7.87
CA VAL A 195 16.02 -2.14 8.62
C VAL A 195 15.73 -1.98 10.12
N ALA A 196 16.32 -2.87 10.93
CA ALA A 196 16.16 -2.81 12.39
C ALA A 196 16.66 -1.46 12.95
N GLY A 197 15.90 -0.90 13.91
CA GLY A 197 16.24 0.37 14.56
C GLY A 197 15.99 1.62 13.70
N THR A 198 15.12 1.53 12.69
CA THR A 198 14.72 2.65 11.82
C THR A 198 13.21 2.84 11.80
N LEU A 199 12.75 3.97 11.25
CA LEU A 199 11.34 4.24 10.96
C LEU A 199 11.15 4.45 9.46
N MET A 200 10.31 3.65 8.82
CA MET A 200 9.92 3.82 7.42
C MET A 200 8.61 4.59 7.33
N THR A 201 8.63 5.74 6.64
CA THR A 201 7.55 6.72 6.59
C THR A 201 6.98 6.84 5.19
N GLU A 202 5.67 6.60 5.08
CA GLU A 202 4.86 6.79 3.88
C GLU A 202 3.71 7.75 4.24
N THR A 203 3.50 8.78 3.42
CA THR A 203 2.50 9.84 3.70
C THR A 203 1.26 9.73 2.82
N THR A 204 1.36 9.05 1.69
CA THR A 204 0.34 8.99 0.63
C THR A 204 -0.02 10.36 0.04
N GLU A 205 -0.82 10.36 -1.02
CA GLU A 205 -1.36 11.55 -1.66
C GLU A 205 -2.52 12.19 -0.90
N SER A 206 -3.14 11.44 0.01
CA SER A 206 -4.40 11.84 0.64
C SER A 206 -4.21 12.81 1.81
N GLU A 207 -2.99 12.84 2.37
CA GLU A 207 -2.69 13.69 3.51
C GLU A 207 -2.45 15.14 3.09
N SER A 208 -3.05 16.07 3.84
CA SER A 208 -2.89 17.49 3.60
C SER A 208 -1.49 17.97 3.99
N LYS A 209 -1.00 19.03 3.36
CA LYS A 209 0.28 19.66 3.74
C LYS A 209 0.34 19.98 5.24
N ARG A 210 -0.78 20.41 5.84
CA ARG A 210 -0.87 20.70 7.28
C ARG A 210 -0.53 19.47 8.14
N GLU A 211 -0.96 18.29 7.73
CA GLU A 211 -0.68 17.04 8.44
C GLU A 211 0.78 16.60 8.24
N LEU A 212 1.32 16.78 7.04
CA LEU A 212 2.76 16.59 6.78
C LEU A 212 3.60 17.53 7.66
N ASP A 213 3.16 18.78 7.79
CA ASP A 213 3.84 19.75 8.64
C ASP A 213 3.78 19.31 10.11
N ARG A 214 2.62 18.84 10.58
CA ARG A 214 2.45 18.36 11.95
C ARG A 214 3.41 17.20 12.27
N LEU A 215 3.55 16.25 11.35
CA LEU A 215 4.49 15.13 11.51
C LEU A 215 5.95 15.60 11.50
N ALA A 216 6.34 16.47 10.57
CA ALA A 216 7.71 16.99 10.54
C ALA A 216 8.07 17.80 11.80
N ASP A 217 7.15 18.63 12.30
CA ASP A 217 7.38 19.41 13.53
C ASP A 217 7.53 18.50 14.75
N ALA A 218 6.72 17.43 14.84
CA ALA A 218 6.85 16.42 15.88
C ALA A 218 8.22 15.71 15.82
N LEU A 219 8.67 15.31 14.62
CA LEU A 219 9.97 14.67 14.43
C LEU A 219 11.14 15.59 14.78
N ILE A 220 11.07 16.87 14.40
CA ILE A 220 12.09 17.88 14.76
C ILE A 220 12.10 18.08 16.29
N SER A 221 10.93 18.24 16.91
CA SER A 221 10.81 18.38 18.36
C SER A 221 11.40 17.17 19.09
N ILE A 222 11.03 15.95 18.69
CA ILE A 222 11.61 14.72 19.24
C ILE A 222 13.13 14.67 19.02
N ARG A 223 13.63 15.12 17.87
CA ARG A 223 15.09 15.18 17.65
C ARG A 223 15.77 16.13 18.64
N THR A 224 15.13 17.23 19.02
CA THR A 224 15.65 18.13 20.06
C THR A 224 15.60 17.49 21.45
N GLU A 225 14.54 16.75 21.79
CA GLU A 225 14.46 15.94 23.02
C GLU A 225 15.64 14.93 23.08
N ILE A 226 15.92 14.24 21.97
CA ILE A 226 17.09 13.33 21.86
C ILE A 226 18.40 14.10 22.05
N ALA A 227 18.54 15.29 21.44
CA ALA A 227 19.76 16.09 21.53
C ALA A 227 20.07 16.55 22.97
N SER A 228 19.05 16.88 23.77
CA SER A 228 19.23 17.24 25.18
C SER A 228 19.81 16.07 25.98
N ILE A 229 19.38 14.84 25.68
CA ILE A 229 19.94 13.62 26.29
C ILE A 229 21.39 13.39 25.81
N GLU A 230 21.67 13.56 24.50
CA GLU A 230 23.03 13.44 23.94
C GLU A 230 24.03 14.42 24.57
N LYS A 231 23.56 15.59 25.02
CA LYS A 231 24.37 16.61 25.72
C LYS A 231 24.49 16.38 27.22
N GLY A 232 23.75 15.41 27.78
CA GLY A 232 23.70 15.16 29.22
C GLY A 232 22.86 16.16 30.02
N GLU A 233 22.00 16.94 29.36
CA GLU A 233 21.07 17.87 30.01
C GLU A 233 19.88 17.13 30.65
N GLU A 234 19.51 15.98 30.08
CA GLU A 234 18.46 15.09 30.58
C GLU A 234 19.02 13.70 30.93
N SER A 235 18.36 13.01 31.86
CA SER A 235 18.69 11.62 32.21
C SER A 235 18.49 10.69 31.01
N THR A 236 19.39 9.74 30.80
CA THR A 236 19.26 8.71 29.75
C THR A 236 18.16 7.67 30.07
N THR A 237 17.80 7.52 31.34
CA THR A 237 16.86 6.49 31.81
C THR A 237 15.49 7.03 32.22
N ASN A 238 15.42 8.27 32.71
CA ASN A 238 14.17 8.90 33.14
C ASN A 238 13.95 10.22 32.38
N ASN A 239 13.38 10.11 31.18
CA ASN A 239 13.08 11.23 30.29
C ASN A 239 11.73 11.02 29.59
N VAL A 240 11.32 12.01 28.79
CA VAL A 240 10.04 11.99 28.09
C VAL A 240 9.94 10.85 27.06
N LEU A 241 11.04 10.47 26.42
CA LEU A 241 11.08 9.42 25.40
C LEU A 241 10.96 8.02 26.02
N LYS A 242 11.71 7.75 27.09
CA LYS A 242 11.71 6.46 27.79
C LYS A 242 10.39 6.16 28.49
N ASN A 243 9.72 7.18 29.01
CA ASN A 243 8.48 6.98 29.72
C ASN A 243 7.22 7.22 28.86
N ALA A 244 7.38 7.47 27.56
CA ALA A 244 6.27 7.50 26.62
C ALA A 244 5.72 6.08 26.37
N PRO A 245 4.40 5.94 26.10
CA PRO A 245 3.41 7.01 25.99
C PRO A 245 2.82 7.44 27.34
N HIS A 246 2.32 8.68 27.42
CA HIS A 246 1.76 9.26 28.64
C HIS A 246 0.22 9.20 28.62
N THR A 247 -0.35 8.36 29.47
CA THR A 247 -1.80 8.21 29.61
C THR A 247 -2.42 9.36 30.40
N ALA A 248 -3.74 9.57 30.25
CA ALA A 248 -4.48 10.54 31.04
C ALA A 248 -4.29 10.30 32.55
N LYS A 249 -4.44 9.05 32.99
CA LYS A 249 -4.23 8.63 34.39
C LYS A 249 -2.85 9.00 34.93
N CYS A 250 -1.79 8.81 34.12
CA CYS A 250 -0.43 9.16 34.51
C CYS A 250 -0.26 10.69 34.70
N VAL A 251 -0.83 11.48 33.80
CA VAL A 251 -0.64 12.94 33.76
C VAL A 251 -1.51 13.65 34.81
N THR A 252 -2.66 13.08 35.18
CA THR A 252 -3.56 13.62 36.20
C THR A 252 -3.30 13.08 37.61
N SER A 253 -2.35 12.15 37.80
CA SER A 253 -1.94 11.65 39.11
C SER A 253 -1.52 12.79 40.04
N ASP A 254 -1.73 12.68 41.35
CA ASP A 254 -1.21 13.68 42.30
C ASP A 254 0.32 13.59 42.38
N ASP A 255 0.85 12.37 42.41
CA ASP A 255 2.28 12.10 42.44
C ASP A 255 2.92 12.26 41.05
N TRP A 256 4.05 12.98 40.99
CA TRP A 256 4.83 13.18 39.77
C TRP A 256 6.34 13.21 40.07
N ASP A 257 7.02 12.10 39.79
CA ASP A 257 8.42 11.82 40.11
C ASP A 257 9.37 11.99 38.90
N ARG A 258 8.93 12.74 37.89
CA ARG A 258 9.64 12.88 36.61
C ARG A 258 10.34 14.23 36.51
N PRO A 259 11.55 14.30 35.92
CA PRO A 259 12.34 15.55 35.84
C PRO A 259 11.83 16.54 34.79
N TYR A 260 10.65 16.30 34.21
CA TYR A 260 10.01 17.13 33.20
C TYR A 260 8.55 17.35 33.55
N THR A 261 7.93 18.36 32.96
CA THR A 261 6.56 18.76 33.33
C THR A 261 5.51 17.83 32.69
N ARG A 262 4.35 17.73 33.34
CA ARG A 262 3.13 17.13 32.78
C ARG A 262 2.72 17.75 31.44
N LYS A 263 2.95 19.05 31.29
CA LYS A 263 2.72 19.79 30.05
C LYS A 263 3.62 19.29 28.92
N THR A 264 4.92 19.11 29.18
CA THR A 264 5.86 18.54 28.22
C THR A 264 5.49 17.08 27.87
N ALA A 265 4.99 16.32 28.83
CA ALA A 265 4.56 14.95 28.64
C ALA A 265 3.33 14.86 27.71
N ALA A 266 2.24 15.53 28.06
CA ALA A 266 0.93 15.36 27.40
C ALA A 266 0.64 16.36 26.28
N PHE A 267 1.24 17.55 26.33
CA PHE A 267 0.94 18.64 25.40
C PHE A 267 2.20 19.23 24.74
N PRO A 268 2.98 18.41 24.03
CA PRO A 268 4.27 18.84 23.47
C PRO A 268 4.14 19.74 22.23
N SER A 269 2.96 19.81 21.61
CA SER A 269 2.72 20.63 20.40
C SER A 269 1.50 21.52 20.55
N SER A 270 1.41 22.62 19.80
CA SER A 270 0.20 23.47 19.78
C SER A 270 -1.06 22.68 19.40
N HIS A 271 -0.94 21.71 18.49
CA HIS A 271 -2.04 20.84 18.07
C HIS A 271 -2.60 20.00 19.23
N SER A 272 -1.73 19.49 20.11
CA SER A 272 -2.18 18.68 21.25
C SER A 272 -3.08 19.44 22.23
N TYR A 273 -3.07 20.78 22.23
CA TYR A 273 -4.01 21.60 23.02
C TYR A 273 -5.40 21.70 22.39
N THR A 274 -5.49 21.65 21.06
CA THR A 274 -6.77 21.74 20.36
C THR A 274 -7.45 20.38 20.26
N GLU A 275 -6.68 19.34 19.94
CA GLU A 275 -7.16 17.99 19.69
C GLU A 275 -6.24 17.00 20.39
N LYS A 276 -6.64 16.55 21.60
CA LYS A 276 -5.87 15.59 22.38
C LYS A 276 -6.43 14.18 22.20
N PHE A 277 -5.63 13.31 21.57
CA PHE A 277 -5.82 11.87 21.63
C PHE A 277 -5.01 11.30 22.81
N TRP A 278 -5.66 10.53 23.68
CA TRP A 278 -5.03 9.94 24.85
C TRP A 278 -4.65 8.47 24.60
N PRO A 279 -3.37 8.10 24.81
CA PRO A 279 -2.99 6.70 24.95
C PRO A 279 -3.79 6.06 26.10
N SER A 280 -4.44 4.93 25.81
CA SER A 280 -5.29 4.23 26.78
C SER A 280 -4.50 3.47 27.85
N VAL A 281 -3.30 3.03 27.49
CA VAL A 281 -2.37 2.29 28.37
C VAL A 281 -0.96 2.84 28.22
N GLY A 282 -0.12 2.59 29.23
CA GLY A 282 1.30 2.90 29.17
C GLY A 282 2.05 2.01 28.19
N ARG A 283 3.38 2.05 28.25
CA ARG A 283 4.22 1.21 27.39
C ARG A 283 3.97 -0.27 27.70
N ILE A 284 3.68 -1.04 26.65
CA ILE A 284 3.42 -2.48 26.73
C ILE A 284 4.74 -3.22 26.96
N ASP A 285 4.75 -4.17 27.90
CA ASP A 285 5.85 -5.13 28.06
C ASP A 285 5.64 -6.31 27.10
N GLY A 286 6.32 -6.26 25.96
CA GLY A 286 6.25 -7.33 24.96
C GLY A 286 6.79 -8.66 25.48
N THR A 287 7.84 -8.64 26.31
CA THR A 287 8.51 -9.87 26.77
C THR A 287 7.67 -10.63 27.79
N TYR A 288 6.93 -9.92 28.64
CA TYR A 288 6.06 -10.53 29.63
C TYR A 288 4.91 -11.30 28.98
N GLY A 289 4.26 -10.72 27.96
CA GLY A 289 3.15 -11.36 27.26
C GLY A 289 3.53 -12.67 26.59
N ASP A 290 4.70 -12.72 25.94
CA ASP A 290 5.21 -13.93 25.30
C ASP A 290 5.55 -15.03 26.33
N ARG A 291 6.05 -14.64 27.52
CA ARG A 291 6.37 -15.58 28.61
C ARG A 291 5.15 -16.06 29.38
N ASN A 292 4.06 -15.29 29.37
CA ASN A 292 2.82 -15.55 30.12
C ASN A 292 1.62 -15.52 29.17
N LEU A 293 1.63 -16.43 28.20
CA LEU A 293 0.70 -16.41 27.09
C LEU A 293 -0.76 -16.62 27.54
N MET A 294 -1.57 -15.56 27.45
CA MET A 294 -3.02 -15.59 27.69
C MET A 294 -3.75 -15.04 26.46
N CYS A 295 -4.35 -15.94 25.67
CA CYS A 295 -5.02 -15.60 24.40
C CYS A 295 -6.56 -15.63 24.47
N SER A 296 -7.12 -15.74 25.67
CA SER A 296 -8.55 -15.63 25.94
C SER A 296 -8.80 -14.48 26.92
N CYS A 297 -10.04 -14.03 27.05
CA CYS A 297 -10.41 -13.06 28.06
C CYS A 297 -9.94 -13.56 29.43
N ALA A 298 -9.10 -12.77 30.09
CA ALA A 298 -8.76 -13.02 31.48
C ALA A 298 -10.03 -12.92 32.31
N LEU A 299 -10.15 -13.76 33.34
CA LEU A 299 -11.12 -13.58 34.41
C LEU A 299 -10.64 -12.40 35.27
N THR A 300 -10.71 -11.19 34.73
CA THR A 300 -10.56 -9.98 35.53
C THR A 300 -11.88 -9.76 36.24
N ASN A 301 -11.88 -9.89 37.57
CA ASN A 301 -12.96 -9.33 38.38
C ASN A 301 -12.94 -7.81 38.12
N PHE A 302 -13.80 -7.33 37.21
CA PHE A 302 -13.95 -5.90 36.87
C PHE A 302 -14.53 -5.05 38.02
N CYS A 303 -14.60 -5.61 39.23
CA CYS A 303 -15.21 -5.02 40.41
C CYS A 303 -14.23 -5.02 41.59
N GLU A 304 -13.04 -4.43 41.44
CA GLU A 304 -12.24 -3.91 42.55
C GLU A 304 -11.58 -2.59 42.15
#